data_AF-A0A7S2G924-F1
#
_entry.id   AF-A0A7S2G924-F1
#
_cell.length_a   1.000
_cell.length_b   1.000
_cell.length_c   1.000
_cell.angle_alpha   90.00
_cell.angle_beta   90.00
_cell.angle_gamma   90.00
#
_symmetry.space_group_name_H-M   'P 1'
#
loop_
_entity.id
_entity.type
_entity.pdbx_description
1 polymer ?
#
loop_
_entity_poly.entity_id
_entity_poly.type
_entity_poly.pdbx_seq_one_letter_code
_entity_poly.pdbx_strand_id
1 'polypeptide(L)'
;WMDKNGSSAVAGNKGVPATPRDGAAVEIVGLLKSTLRWVSGLSCSSFPHTSVLTASGEELTYREWDRRLQENFEKVFWIGPDERSPAPLRCIYKDTDGASRSWQDFQLRPNFCIAMAVAPELFTPEYAQGALKIVSERLLGPLGMCTLDPGDAEYRGDYHNDDDSTDKSVAHGWNYHQGPEWVWPLGFFLRAWQQFGAELWQHFPGAEGRDCMHWLVRHRRELAESPWRSLPELTNSKGQVCHHSCPAQAWSLATLLDAVHTAAGARKPR
;
A
#
# COMPACT_ATOMS: atom_id res chain seq x y z
N TRP A 1 -1.84 1.27 9.63
CA TRP A 1 -0.88 2.39 9.50
C TRP A 1 -1.59 3.70 9.18
N MET A 2 -2.71 3.68 8.45
CA MET A 2 -3.57 4.84 8.24
C MET A 2 -4.42 5.14 9.49
N ASP A 3 -3.85 5.79 10.49
CA ASP A 3 -4.26 5.76 11.89
C ASP A 3 -4.64 7.13 12.50
N LYS A 4 -4.87 8.15 11.68
CA LYS A 4 -5.21 9.48 12.18
C LYS A 4 -6.53 9.46 12.96
N ASN A 5 -6.44 9.77 14.25
CA ASN A 5 -7.60 10.03 15.10
C ASN A 5 -7.88 11.55 15.15
N GLY A 6 -9.09 11.96 14.79
CA GLY A 6 -9.48 13.37 14.79
C GLY A 6 -9.40 13.98 16.18
N SER A 7 -9.06 15.27 16.24
CA SER A 7 -8.86 15.99 17.51
C SER A 7 -9.47 17.39 17.54
N SER A 8 -10.05 17.88 16.45
CA SER A 8 -10.74 19.16 16.38
C SER A 8 -12.15 19.05 16.95
N ALA A 9 -12.40 19.79 18.04
CA ALA A 9 -13.74 19.96 18.58
C ALA A 9 -14.58 20.89 17.67
N VAL A 10 -13.94 21.91 17.08
CA VAL A 10 -14.57 22.91 16.21
C VAL A 10 -15.15 22.27 14.96
N ALA A 11 -14.41 21.36 14.33
CA ALA A 11 -14.84 20.62 13.15
C ALA A 11 -15.67 19.36 13.48
N GLY A 12 -15.98 19.10 14.75
CA GLY A 12 -16.77 17.94 15.18
C GLY A 12 -16.11 16.59 14.86
N ASN A 13 -14.77 16.53 14.87
CA ASN A 13 -14.02 15.34 14.47
C ASN A 13 -13.24 14.67 15.63
N LYS A 14 -13.24 15.30 16.81
CA LYS A 14 -12.56 14.82 18.02
C LYS A 14 -12.99 13.40 18.42
N GLY A 15 -12.02 12.49 18.52
CA GLY A 15 -12.22 11.10 18.91
C GLY A 15 -12.76 10.19 17.81
N VAL A 16 -12.86 10.69 16.57
CA VAL A 16 -13.32 9.91 15.43
C VAL A 16 -12.12 9.56 14.53
N PRO A 17 -11.89 8.28 14.18
CA PRO A 17 -10.84 7.93 13.23
C PRO A 17 -11.17 8.45 11.83
N ALA A 18 -10.18 9.02 11.15
CA ALA A 18 -10.34 9.56 9.80
C ALA A 18 -10.44 8.44 8.75
N THR A 19 -9.60 7.41 8.91
CA THR A 19 -9.45 6.28 7.98
C THR A 19 -9.55 4.95 8.73
N PRO A 20 -10.71 4.63 9.35
CA PRO A 20 -10.90 3.31 9.93
C PRO A 20 -10.78 2.25 8.84
N ARG A 21 -10.07 1.16 9.13
CA ARG A 21 -9.84 0.01 8.23
C ARG A 21 -10.11 -1.27 9.01
N ASP A 22 -11.33 -1.35 9.53
CA ASP A 22 -11.80 -2.33 10.54
C ASP A 22 -12.28 -3.67 9.95
N GLY A 23 -12.33 -3.78 8.61
CA GLY A 23 -12.52 -5.04 7.90
C GLY A 23 -11.21 -5.82 7.69
N ALA A 24 -11.21 -6.73 6.71
CA ALA A 24 -10.01 -7.44 6.29
C ALA A 24 -9.10 -6.51 5.48
N ALA A 25 -8.13 -5.86 6.14
CA ALA A 25 -7.14 -5.02 5.47
C ALA A 25 -6.20 -5.83 4.57
N VAL A 26 -6.08 -5.41 3.31
CA VAL A 26 -5.37 -6.16 2.26
C VAL A 26 -3.93 -6.50 2.62
N GLU A 27 -3.20 -5.59 3.24
CA GLU A 27 -1.80 -5.81 3.63
C GLU A 27 -1.68 -6.78 4.81
N ILE A 28 -2.64 -6.80 5.73
CA ILE A 28 -2.64 -7.74 6.86
C ILE A 28 -2.86 -9.16 6.34
N VAL A 29 -3.78 -9.34 5.39
CA VAL A 29 -4.03 -10.65 4.78
C VAL A 29 -2.82 -11.13 3.97
N GLY A 30 -2.17 -10.24 3.21
CA GLY A 30 -0.93 -10.55 2.51
C GLY A 30 0.23 -10.93 3.44
N LEU A 31 0.43 -10.19 4.54
CA LEU A 31 1.43 -10.50 5.56
C LEU A 31 1.13 -11.83 6.27
N LEU A 32 -0.13 -12.10 6.56
CA LEU A 32 -0.58 -13.37 7.13
C LEU A 32 -0.25 -14.53 6.18
N LYS A 33 -0.57 -14.41 4.89
CA LYS A 33 -0.22 -15.42 3.88
C LYS A 33 1.27 -15.68 3.83
N SER A 34 2.09 -14.63 3.74
CA SER A 34 3.55 -14.75 3.73
C SER A 34 4.06 -15.47 4.98
N THR A 35 3.49 -15.15 6.16
CA THR A 35 3.84 -15.78 7.43
C THR A 35 3.45 -17.25 7.46
N LEU A 36 2.22 -17.59 7.05
CA LEU A 36 1.73 -18.97 7.01
C LEU A 36 2.55 -19.85 6.07
N ARG A 37 2.89 -19.33 4.87
CA ARG A 37 3.82 -19.97 3.94
C ARG A 37 5.17 -20.24 4.59
N TRP A 38 5.74 -19.24 5.29
CA TRP A 38 7.04 -19.37 5.94
C TRP A 38 7.01 -20.43 7.05
N VAL A 39 6.10 -20.30 8.02
CA VAL A 39 6.05 -21.23 9.17
C VAL A 39 5.67 -22.65 8.76
N SER A 40 4.86 -22.81 7.71
CA SER A 40 4.52 -24.13 7.16
C SER A 40 5.69 -24.81 6.44
N GLY A 41 6.73 -24.05 6.06
CA GLY A 41 7.97 -24.55 5.49
C GLY A 41 9.09 -24.79 6.50
N LEU A 42 8.90 -24.39 7.77
CA LEU A 42 9.88 -24.62 8.83
C LEU A 42 9.84 -26.08 9.29
N SER A 43 11.00 -26.59 9.70
CA SER A 43 11.10 -27.91 10.31
C SER A 43 10.52 -27.89 11.74
N CYS A 44 10.04 -29.04 12.22
CA CYS A 44 9.50 -29.17 13.57
C CYS A 44 10.52 -28.85 14.67
N SER A 45 11.83 -28.94 14.39
CA SER A 45 12.86 -28.55 15.36
C SER A 45 13.02 -27.03 15.49
N SER A 46 12.68 -26.27 14.45
CA SER A 46 12.71 -24.79 14.47
C SER A 46 11.37 -24.20 14.91
N PHE A 47 10.26 -24.83 14.52
CA PHE A 47 8.91 -24.38 14.85
C PHE A 47 7.99 -25.60 15.07
N PRO A 48 7.76 -26.02 16.32
CA PRO A 48 7.04 -27.25 16.61
C PRO A 48 5.51 -27.12 16.51
N HIS A 49 4.99 -25.90 16.37
CA HIS A 49 3.55 -25.66 16.29
C HIS A 49 3.06 -25.83 14.84
N THR A 50 1.94 -26.53 14.66
CA THR A 50 1.39 -26.83 13.32
C THR A 50 -0.02 -26.32 13.10
N SER A 51 -0.69 -25.84 14.15
CA SER A 51 -2.10 -25.49 14.14
C SER A 51 -2.49 -24.50 15.23
N VAL A 52 -3.71 -23.98 15.12
CA VAL A 52 -4.40 -23.17 16.13
C VAL A 52 -5.79 -23.73 16.38
N LEU A 53 -6.36 -23.45 17.54
CA LEU A 53 -7.77 -23.72 17.82
C LEU A 53 -8.62 -22.53 17.36
N THR A 54 -9.67 -22.79 16.59
CA THR A 54 -10.66 -21.79 16.20
C THR A 54 -11.60 -21.47 17.36
N ALA A 55 -12.42 -20.43 17.21
CA ALA A 55 -13.47 -20.12 18.17
C ALA A 55 -14.52 -21.24 18.32
N SER A 56 -14.69 -22.09 17.31
CA SER A 56 -15.54 -23.29 17.37
C SER A 56 -14.88 -24.47 18.09
N GLY A 57 -13.62 -24.33 18.51
CA GLY A 57 -12.84 -25.41 19.13
C GLY A 57 -12.24 -26.40 18.12
N GLU A 58 -12.36 -26.12 16.82
CA GLU A 58 -11.79 -26.95 15.77
C GLU A 58 -10.31 -26.64 15.58
N GLU A 59 -9.51 -27.68 15.27
CA GLU A 59 -8.11 -27.49 14.95
C GLU A 59 -7.95 -27.04 13.49
N LEU A 60 -7.30 -25.89 13.29
CA LEU A 60 -6.94 -25.36 11.97
C LEU A 60 -5.42 -25.38 11.81
N THR A 61 -4.93 -26.24 10.92
CA THR A 61 -3.49 -26.29 10.62
C THR A 61 -3.03 -25.04 9.87
N TYR A 62 -1.79 -24.62 10.05
CA TYR A 62 -1.22 -23.48 9.32
C TYR A 62 -1.22 -23.72 7.80
N ARG A 63 -1.00 -24.96 7.36
CA ARG A 63 -1.06 -25.35 5.95
C ARG A 63 -2.48 -25.24 5.39
N GLU A 64 -3.48 -25.65 6.16
CA GLU A 64 -4.88 -25.52 5.75
C GLU A 64 -5.30 -24.04 5.70
N TRP A 65 -4.86 -23.23 6.66
CA TRP A 65 -5.12 -21.79 6.64
C TRP A 65 -4.45 -21.11 5.43
N ASP A 66 -3.19 -21.45 5.16
CA ASP A 66 -2.43 -20.99 3.98
C ASP A 66 -3.17 -21.28 2.66
N ARG A 67 -3.71 -22.50 2.54
CA ARG A 67 -4.52 -22.95 1.40
C ARG A 67 -5.82 -22.17 1.28
N ARG A 68 -6.53 -21.95 2.39
CA ARG A 68 -7.78 -21.16 2.39
C ARG A 68 -7.55 -19.74 1.91
N LEU A 69 -6.45 -19.09 2.31
CA LEU A 69 -6.09 -17.77 1.78
C LEU A 69 -5.78 -17.84 0.30
N GLN A 70 -5.00 -18.84 -0.13
CA GLN A 70 -4.64 -19.05 -1.53
C GLN A 70 -5.88 -19.15 -2.45
N GLU A 71 -6.93 -19.81 -1.98
CA GLU A 71 -8.13 -20.06 -2.78
C GLU A 71 -9.15 -18.92 -2.77
N ASN A 72 -9.09 -18.02 -1.79
CA ASN A 72 -10.16 -17.04 -1.56
C ASN A 72 -9.71 -15.59 -1.63
N PHE A 73 -8.44 -15.27 -1.41
CA PHE A 73 -7.96 -13.90 -1.39
C PHE A 73 -8.37 -13.13 -2.65
N GLU A 74 -7.99 -13.61 -3.83
CA GLU A 74 -8.23 -12.87 -5.06
C GLU A 74 -9.73 -12.78 -5.39
N LYS A 75 -10.52 -13.82 -5.06
CA LYS A 75 -11.98 -13.80 -5.22
C LYS A 75 -12.67 -12.71 -4.39
N VAL A 76 -12.07 -12.35 -3.25
CA VAL A 76 -12.61 -11.35 -2.32
C VAL A 76 -12.12 -9.96 -2.67
N PHE A 77 -10.82 -9.80 -2.93
CA PHE A 77 -10.19 -8.49 -3.09
C PHE A 77 -10.19 -7.96 -4.53
N TRP A 78 -10.15 -8.81 -5.55
CA TRP A 78 -10.16 -8.36 -6.94
C TRP A 78 -11.51 -7.76 -7.33
N ILE A 79 -11.47 -6.67 -8.09
CA ILE A 79 -12.64 -6.07 -8.75
C ILE A 79 -12.40 -6.16 -10.25
N GLY A 80 -13.02 -7.15 -10.89
CA GLY A 80 -12.86 -7.41 -12.32
C GLY A 80 -13.51 -6.34 -13.22
N PRO A 81 -13.18 -6.29 -14.53
CA PRO A 81 -13.72 -5.31 -15.48
C PRO A 81 -15.26 -5.33 -15.57
N ASP A 82 -15.83 -6.52 -15.59
CA ASP A 82 -17.28 -6.75 -15.74
C ASP A 82 -17.99 -6.98 -14.41
N GLU A 83 -17.28 -6.81 -13.28
CA GLU A 83 -17.84 -7.11 -11.98
C GLU A 83 -18.87 -6.05 -11.56
N ARG A 84 -20.06 -6.52 -11.19
CA ARG A 84 -21.12 -5.67 -10.65
C ARG A 84 -20.82 -5.34 -9.19
N SER A 85 -19.98 -4.33 -9.01
CA SER A 85 -19.51 -3.83 -7.72
C SER A 85 -19.84 -2.33 -7.56
N PRO A 86 -20.08 -1.84 -6.33
CA PRO A 86 -20.22 -0.40 -6.07
C PRO A 86 -18.92 0.38 -6.22
N ALA A 87 -17.79 -0.28 -6.54
CA ALA A 87 -16.52 0.37 -6.77
C ALA A 87 -16.59 1.44 -7.87
N PRO A 88 -15.93 2.60 -7.70
CA PRO A 88 -15.82 3.61 -8.74
C PRO A 88 -14.84 3.21 -9.85
N LEU A 89 -13.90 2.33 -9.54
CA LEU A 89 -12.88 1.83 -10.46
C LEU A 89 -13.03 0.33 -10.69
N ARG A 90 -12.43 -0.15 -11.79
CA ARG A 90 -12.39 -1.54 -12.20
C ARG A 90 -10.94 -1.94 -12.41
N CYS A 91 -10.68 -3.25 -12.41
CA CYS A 91 -9.36 -3.83 -12.54
C CYS A 91 -8.40 -3.41 -11.41
N ILE A 92 -8.91 -3.33 -10.18
CA ILE A 92 -8.15 -2.96 -8.98
C ILE A 92 -8.37 -3.99 -7.87
N TYR A 93 -7.53 -3.96 -6.84
CA TYR A 93 -7.77 -4.69 -5.60
C TYR A 93 -8.35 -3.74 -4.54
N LYS A 94 -9.38 -4.19 -3.85
CA LYS A 94 -9.99 -3.51 -2.70
C LYS A 94 -8.94 -3.20 -1.63
N ASP A 95 -9.14 -2.11 -0.89
CA ASP A 95 -8.28 -1.75 0.24
C ASP A 95 -8.59 -2.59 1.49
N THR A 96 -9.87 -2.84 1.71
CA THR A 96 -10.42 -3.68 2.79
C THR A 96 -11.57 -4.52 2.25
N ASP A 97 -11.95 -5.57 2.97
CA ASP A 97 -13.22 -6.28 2.74
C ASP A 97 -14.03 -6.35 4.04
N GLY A 98 -15.29 -5.91 3.97
CA GLY A 98 -16.21 -5.95 5.11
C GLY A 98 -15.96 -4.84 6.13
N ALA A 99 -15.41 -3.69 5.73
CA ALA A 99 -15.29 -2.53 6.62
C ALA A 99 -16.67 -2.00 7.04
N SER A 100 -16.74 -1.36 8.22
CA SER A 100 -18.00 -0.80 8.74
C SER A 100 -18.62 0.25 7.82
N ARG A 101 -17.79 0.93 7.02
CA ARG A 101 -18.19 1.81 5.92
C ARG A 101 -17.90 1.13 4.60
N SER A 102 -18.89 0.44 4.05
CA SER A 102 -18.72 -0.42 2.86
C SER A 102 -18.08 0.26 1.65
N TRP A 103 -18.30 1.56 1.42
CA TRP A 103 -17.66 2.27 0.31
C TRP A 103 -16.13 2.39 0.45
N GLN A 104 -15.58 2.31 1.69
CA GLN A 104 -14.15 2.37 1.96
C GLN A 104 -13.41 1.13 1.45
N ASP A 105 -14.08 -0.03 1.39
CA ASP A 105 -13.53 -1.26 0.81
C ASP A 105 -13.04 -1.03 -0.63
N PHE A 106 -13.74 -0.20 -1.39
CA PHE A 106 -13.53 -0.01 -2.82
C PHE A 106 -12.64 1.20 -3.17
N GLN A 107 -12.02 1.84 -2.18
CA GLN A 107 -11.11 2.95 -2.43
C GLN A 107 -9.80 2.45 -3.03
N LEU A 108 -9.32 3.12 -4.08
CA LEU A 108 -7.99 2.86 -4.61
C LEU A 108 -6.94 3.51 -3.69
N ARG A 109 -6.15 2.64 -3.05
CA ARG A 109 -5.07 2.98 -2.11
C ARG A 109 -3.81 2.18 -2.43
N PRO A 110 -2.61 2.61 -1.99
CA PRO A 110 -1.37 1.91 -2.30
C PRO A 110 -1.18 0.60 -1.51
N ASN A 111 -2.07 0.28 -0.56
CA ASN A 111 -1.88 -0.79 0.43
C ASN A 111 -1.77 -2.19 -0.19
N PHE A 112 -2.50 -2.49 -1.27
CA PHE A 112 -2.44 -3.80 -1.92
C PHE A 112 -1.06 -4.11 -2.53
N CYS A 113 -0.24 -3.08 -2.82
CA CYS A 113 1.14 -3.26 -3.26
C CYS A 113 1.99 -3.96 -2.19
N ILE A 114 1.67 -3.78 -0.90
CA ILE A 114 2.34 -4.47 0.20
C ILE A 114 2.04 -5.97 0.10
N ALA A 115 0.78 -6.35 -0.10
CA ALA A 115 0.38 -7.74 -0.27
C ALA A 115 1.05 -8.39 -1.49
N MET A 116 1.05 -7.70 -2.64
CA MET A 116 1.76 -8.14 -3.85
C MET A 116 3.26 -8.36 -3.60
N ALA A 117 3.88 -7.48 -2.82
CA ALA A 117 5.32 -7.55 -2.56
C ALA A 117 5.75 -8.69 -1.62
N VAL A 118 4.85 -9.16 -0.74
CA VAL A 118 5.18 -10.19 0.29
C VAL A 118 4.58 -11.57 0.01
N ALA A 119 3.45 -11.61 -0.70
CA ALA A 119 2.70 -12.82 -1.03
C ALA A 119 2.23 -12.78 -2.50
N PRO A 120 3.16 -12.71 -3.47
CA PRO A 120 2.82 -12.63 -4.90
C PRO A 120 1.99 -13.82 -5.39
N GLU A 121 2.09 -14.99 -4.76
CA GLU A 121 1.32 -16.17 -5.09
C GLU A 121 -0.20 -15.97 -4.95
N LEU A 122 -0.66 -14.94 -4.23
CA LEU A 122 -2.08 -14.61 -4.11
C LEU A 122 -2.67 -13.95 -5.35
N PHE A 123 -1.83 -13.57 -6.33
CA PHE A 123 -2.22 -12.70 -7.43
C PHE A 123 -2.08 -13.40 -8.77
N THR A 124 -3.15 -13.38 -9.56
CA THR A 124 -3.10 -13.72 -10.98
C THR A 124 -2.27 -12.64 -11.72
N PRO A 125 -1.19 -13.00 -12.44
CA PRO A 125 -0.27 -12.01 -13.02
C PRO A 125 -0.94 -10.94 -13.87
N GLU A 126 -1.92 -11.30 -14.69
CA GLU A 126 -2.63 -10.38 -15.59
C GLU A 126 -3.47 -9.35 -14.81
N TYR A 127 -4.08 -9.77 -13.71
CA TYR A 127 -4.86 -8.88 -12.83
C TYR A 127 -3.94 -7.95 -12.05
N ALA A 128 -2.82 -8.48 -11.54
CA ALA A 128 -1.79 -7.70 -10.87
C ALA A 128 -1.20 -6.62 -11.78
N GLN A 129 -0.89 -6.97 -13.02
CA GLN A 129 -0.42 -6.03 -14.05
C GLN A 129 -1.42 -4.91 -14.31
N GLY A 130 -2.70 -5.25 -14.50
CA GLY A 130 -3.76 -4.26 -14.71
C GLY A 130 -3.89 -3.27 -13.54
N ALA A 131 -3.91 -3.80 -12.31
CA ALA A 131 -3.97 -2.98 -11.10
C ALA A 131 -2.72 -2.10 -10.91
N LEU A 132 -1.53 -2.64 -11.18
CA LEU A 132 -0.28 -1.88 -11.07
C LEU A 132 -0.20 -0.75 -12.09
N LYS A 133 -0.70 -0.96 -13.31
CA LYS A 133 -0.82 0.12 -14.29
C LYS A 133 -1.69 1.26 -13.73
N ILE A 134 -2.89 0.94 -13.25
CA ILE A 134 -3.82 1.94 -12.70
C ILE A 134 -3.21 2.68 -11.50
N VAL A 135 -2.60 1.95 -10.56
CA VAL A 135 -2.01 2.58 -9.37
C VAL A 135 -0.82 3.47 -9.72
N SER A 136 -0.03 3.10 -10.74
CA SER A 136 1.08 3.93 -11.23
C SER A 136 0.59 5.21 -11.90
N GLU A 137 -0.54 5.18 -12.59
CA GLU A 137 -1.12 6.34 -13.27
C GLU A 137 -1.83 7.29 -12.28
N ARG A 138 -2.45 6.73 -11.23
CA ARG A 138 -3.31 7.50 -10.32
C ARG A 138 -2.66 7.91 -9.01
N LEU A 139 -1.85 7.05 -8.42
CA LEU A 139 -1.31 7.28 -7.07
C LEU A 139 0.17 7.65 -7.06
N LEU A 140 0.92 7.48 -8.15
CA LEU A 140 2.36 7.75 -8.13
C LEU A 140 2.64 9.26 -8.16
N GLY A 141 3.16 9.78 -7.04
CA GLY A 141 3.66 11.14 -6.91
C GLY A 141 5.15 11.26 -7.23
N PRO A 142 5.74 12.47 -7.12
CA PRO A 142 7.16 12.70 -7.35
C PRO A 142 8.12 11.95 -6.42
N LEU A 143 7.77 11.82 -5.14
CA LEU A 143 8.56 11.13 -4.11
C LEU A 143 7.75 10.04 -3.38
N GLY A 144 6.44 10.20 -3.27
CA GLY A 144 5.59 9.25 -2.58
C GLY A 144 4.47 8.72 -3.44
N MET A 145 3.60 7.95 -2.81
CA MET A 145 2.32 7.54 -3.37
C MET A 145 1.18 8.23 -2.63
N CYS A 146 0.24 8.81 -3.37
CA CYS A 146 -1.01 9.32 -2.81
C CYS A 146 -1.68 8.21 -1.99
N THR A 147 -2.05 8.52 -0.74
CA THR A 147 -2.73 7.55 0.13
C THR A 147 -4.17 7.23 -0.29
N LEU A 148 -4.73 8.03 -1.19
CA LEU A 148 -6.07 7.89 -1.76
C LEU A 148 -6.06 8.41 -3.21
N ASP A 149 -6.86 7.81 -4.09
CA ASP A 149 -7.07 8.27 -5.47
C ASP A 149 -7.52 9.74 -5.53
N PRO A 150 -6.83 10.61 -6.30
CA PRO A 150 -7.30 11.98 -6.57
C PRO A 150 -8.70 12.09 -7.19
N GLY A 151 -9.21 11.00 -7.78
CA GLY A 151 -10.58 10.90 -8.27
C GLY A 151 -11.65 10.64 -7.19
N ASP A 152 -11.25 10.36 -5.94
CA ASP A 152 -12.15 10.09 -4.82
C ASP A 152 -12.64 11.41 -4.17
N ALA A 153 -13.90 11.44 -3.74
CA ALA A 153 -14.52 12.63 -3.13
C ALA A 153 -13.86 13.05 -1.80
N GLU A 154 -13.27 12.09 -1.08
CA GLU A 154 -12.59 12.31 0.19
C GLU A 154 -11.13 12.75 0.02
N TYR A 155 -10.63 12.85 -1.23
CA TYR A 155 -9.24 13.25 -1.49
C TYR A 155 -8.94 14.68 -1.02
N ARG A 156 -7.93 14.83 -0.16
CA ARG A 156 -7.38 16.10 0.35
C ARG A 156 -5.86 15.95 0.46
N GLY A 157 -5.14 16.32 -0.59
CA GLY A 157 -3.70 16.03 -0.73
C GLY A 157 -2.72 16.82 0.14
N ASP A 158 -3.15 17.95 0.73
CA ASP A 158 -2.24 18.86 1.44
C ASP A 158 -2.47 18.80 2.95
N TYR A 159 -1.52 18.21 3.68
CA TYR A 159 -1.61 17.99 5.11
C TYR A 159 -1.16 19.21 5.92
N HIS A 160 -2.08 19.73 6.73
CA HIS A 160 -1.85 20.81 7.69
C HIS A 160 -2.35 20.37 9.06
N ASN A 161 -1.43 19.99 9.96
CA ASN A 161 -1.80 19.46 11.28
C ASN A 161 -2.34 20.55 12.22
N ASP A 162 -2.01 21.81 11.93
CA ASP A 162 -2.40 23.02 12.65
C ASP A 162 -3.62 23.73 12.05
N ASP A 163 -4.29 23.13 11.06
CA ASP A 163 -5.55 23.66 10.52
C ASP A 163 -6.65 23.60 11.57
N ASP A 164 -7.02 24.75 12.15
CA ASP A 164 -8.11 24.89 13.14
C ASP A 164 -9.42 25.40 12.52
N SER A 165 -9.67 25.06 11.25
CA SER A 165 -10.91 25.41 10.56
C SER A 165 -12.09 24.54 11.01
N THR A 166 -13.29 24.89 10.53
CA THR A 166 -14.50 24.07 10.69
C THR A 166 -14.59 22.93 9.66
N ASP A 167 -13.69 22.87 8.68
CA ASP A 167 -13.72 21.81 7.67
C ASP A 167 -13.17 20.51 8.25
N LYS A 168 -14.08 19.60 8.57
CA LYS A 168 -13.76 18.26 9.09
C LYS A 168 -12.74 17.51 8.23
N SER A 169 -12.73 17.71 6.92
CA SER A 169 -11.89 16.95 6.00
C SER A 169 -10.40 17.29 6.13
N VAL A 170 -10.04 18.41 6.74
CA VAL A 170 -8.64 18.85 6.92
C VAL A 170 -8.29 19.23 8.36
N ALA A 171 -9.27 19.66 9.16
CA ALA A 171 -9.04 20.19 10.50
C ALA A 171 -8.25 19.24 11.41
N HIS A 172 -7.22 19.78 12.06
CA HIS A 172 -6.22 19.08 12.87
C HIS A 172 -5.58 17.91 12.13
N GLY A 173 -5.40 18.05 10.81
CA GLY A 173 -4.74 17.07 9.97
C GLY A 173 -5.58 15.81 9.71
N TRP A 174 -6.91 15.91 9.69
CA TRP A 174 -7.81 14.78 9.39
C TRP A 174 -7.40 14.04 8.11
N ASN A 175 -6.90 14.76 7.12
CA ASN A 175 -6.47 14.23 5.84
C ASN A 175 -5.09 13.56 5.81
N TYR A 176 -4.45 13.29 6.95
CA TYR A 176 -3.11 12.69 7.02
C TYR A 176 -2.92 11.45 6.11
N HIS A 177 -4.01 10.69 5.93
CA HIS A 177 -4.07 9.48 5.10
C HIS A 177 -5.17 9.55 4.02
N GLN A 178 -5.54 10.76 3.57
CA GLN A 178 -6.61 10.98 2.58
C GLN A 178 -6.13 11.71 1.32
N GLY A 179 -4.85 11.57 0.97
CA GLY A 179 -4.31 12.18 -0.24
C GLY A 179 -2.82 12.48 -0.19
N PRO A 180 -2.22 12.87 0.96
CA PRO A 180 -0.79 13.11 1.03
C PRO A 180 0.02 11.95 0.46
N GLU A 181 1.16 12.29 -0.11
CA GLU A 181 2.01 11.35 -0.83
C GLU A 181 3.03 10.75 0.13
N TRP A 182 2.76 9.55 0.61
CA TRP A 182 3.65 8.88 1.56
C TRP A 182 4.79 8.17 0.82
N VAL A 183 6.01 8.26 1.34
CA VAL A 183 7.19 7.73 0.62
C VAL A 183 7.34 6.23 0.79
N TRP A 184 7.13 5.68 1.98
CA TRP A 184 7.39 4.26 2.23
C TRP A 184 6.55 3.26 1.38
N PRO A 185 5.28 3.52 1.00
CA PRO A 185 4.52 2.62 0.14
C PRO A 185 5.15 2.48 -1.25
N LEU A 186 5.91 3.48 -1.70
CA LEU A 186 6.62 3.42 -2.99
C LEU A 186 7.56 2.21 -3.05
N GLY A 187 8.27 1.89 -1.97
CA GLY A 187 9.16 0.72 -1.94
C GLY A 187 8.42 -0.60 -2.19
N PHE A 188 7.23 -0.74 -1.60
CA PHE A 188 6.38 -1.91 -1.84
C PHE A 188 5.81 -1.93 -3.26
N PHE A 189 5.38 -0.78 -3.78
CA PHE A 189 4.98 -0.67 -5.18
C PHE A 189 6.09 -1.05 -6.15
N LEU A 190 7.33 -0.59 -5.95
CA LEU A 190 8.47 -0.95 -6.79
C LEU A 190 8.76 -2.46 -6.73
N ARG A 191 8.66 -3.08 -5.54
CA ARG A 191 8.81 -4.53 -5.39
C ARG A 191 7.69 -5.30 -6.07
N ALA A 192 6.45 -4.82 -6.02
CA ALA A 192 5.33 -5.41 -6.75
C ALA A 192 5.53 -5.26 -8.27
N TRP A 193 6.01 -4.08 -8.72
CA TRP A 193 6.30 -3.81 -10.11
C TRP A 193 7.41 -4.71 -10.67
N GLN A 194 8.45 -4.99 -9.89
CA GLN A 194 9.50 -5.94 -10.31
C GLN A 194 8.97 -7.36 -10.53
N GLN A 195 7.92 -7.75 -9.81
CA GLN A 195 7.35 -9.09 -9.87
C GLN A 195 6.36 -9.25 -11.03
N PHE A 196 5.53 -8.24 -11.28
CA PHE A 196 4.43 -8.34 -12.24
C PHE A 196 4.55 -7.36 -13.41
N GLY A 197 5.20 -6.21 -13.22
CA GLY A 197 5.19 -5.08 -14.16
C GLY A 197 6.23 -5.13 -15.28
N ALA A 198 6.96 -6.24 -15.44
CA ALA A 198 8.00 -6.38 -16.47
C ALA A 198 7.45 -6.11 -17.89
N GLU A 199 6.26 -6.62 -18.18
CA GLU A 199 5.60 -6.48 -19.49
C GLU A 199 5.03 -5.06 -19.70
N LEU A 200 4.66 -4.37 -18.62
CA LEU A 200 4.11 -3.01 -18.68
C LEU A 200 5.14 -1.99 -19.20
N TRP A 201 6.44 -2.23 -19.01
CA TRP A 201 7.50 -1.34 -19.48
C TRP A 201 7.42 -1.03 -20.97
N GLN A 202 6.98 -1.98 -21.78
CA GLN A 202 6.86 -1.78 -23.23
C GLN A 202 5.85 -0.68 -23.61
N HIS A 203 4.96 -0.30 -22.70
CA HIS A 203 3.91 0.68 -22.92
C HIS A 203 4.21 2.08 -22.35
N PHE A 204 5.35 2.28 -21.68
CA PHE A 204 5.73 3.61 -21.16
C PHE A 204 6.60 4.38 -22.16
N PRO A 205 6.23 5.62 -22.54
CA PRO A 205 7.05 6.46 -23.41
C PRO A 205 8.45 6.68 -22.81
N GLY A 206 9.50 6.30 -23.55
CA GLY A 206 10.89 6.39 -23.10
C GLY A 206 11.38 5.19 -22.28
N ALA A 207 10.69 4.06 -22.27
CA ALA A 207 11.09 2.86 -21.53
C ALA A 207 12.25 2.06 -22.14
N GLU A 208 12.99 2.60 -23.12
CA GLU A 208 14.16 1.96 -23.73
C GLU A 208 15.17 1.52 -22.65
N GLY A 209 15.10 0.24 -22.25
CA GLY A 209 15.97 -0.36 -21.23
C GLY A 209 15.83 0.19 -19.80
N ARG A 210 14.76 0.95 -19.47
CA ARG A 210 14.59 1.55 -18.14
C ARG A 210 13.74 0.65 -17.23
N ASP A 211 14.36 0.18 -16.16
CA ASP A 211 13.73 -0.53 -15.04
C ASP A 211 12.92 0.45 -14.16
N CYS A 212 12.03 -0.06 -13.30
CA CYS A 212 11.23 0.68 -12.31
C CYS A 212 12.05 1.61 -11.41
N MET A 213 13.36 1.35 -11.33
CA MET A 213 14.34 2.23 -10.71
C MET A 213 14.40 3.65 -11.30
N HIS A 214 13.87 3.90 -12.52
CA HIS A 214 13.77 5.25 -13.07
C HIS A 214 12.99 6.21 -12.15
N TRP A 215 11.97 5.73 -11.44
CA TRP A 215 11.21 6.55 -10.49
C TRP A 215 12.06 7.00 -9.28
N LEU A 216 13.23 6.40 -9.05
CA LEU A 216 14.16 6.79 -7.99
C LEU A 216 15.07 7.97 -8.34
N VAL A 217 15.00 8.52 -9.56
CA VAL A 217 15.82 9.70 -9.93
C VAL A 217 15.56 10.89 -9.01
N ARG A 218 14.28 11.15 -8.68
CA ARG A 218 13.89 12.25 -7.78
C ARG A 218 14.34 12.01 -6.33
N HIS A 219 14.29 10.76 -5.88
CA HIS A 219 14.76 10.34 -4.57
C HIS A 219 16.26 10.55 -4.38
N ARG A 220 17.05 10.21 -5.41
CA ARG A 220 18.50 10.44 -5.40
C ARG A 220 18.82 11.94 -5.30
N ARG A 221 18.05 12.79 -6.00
CA ARG A 221 18.19 14.24 -5.91
C ARG A 221 17.83 14.74 -4.52
N GLU A 222 16.70 14.31 -3.96
CA GLU A 222 16.27 14.67 -2.60
C GLU A 222 17.33 14.30 -1.56
N LEU A 223 17.89 13.09 -1.62
CA LEU A 223 18.98 12.66 -0.74
C LEU A 223 20.24 13.56 -0.84
N ALA A 224 20.52 14.07 -2.04
CA ALA A 224 21.71 14.90 -2.31
C ALA A 224 21.49 16.38 -1.96
N GLU A 225 20.26 16.88 -2.00
CA GLU A 225 19.92 18.29 -1.79
C GLU A 225 19.40 18.55 -0.38
N SER A 226 18.69 17.61 0.23
CA SER A 226 18.14 17.73 1.58
C SER A 226 19.25 17.93 2.61
N PRO A 227 19.08 18.87 3.57
CA PRO A 227 20.02 19.07 4.66
C PRO A 227 20.11 17.86 5.59
N TRP A 228 19.08 17.00 5.57
CA TRP A 228 18.99 15.80 6.40
C TRP A 228 19.65 14.58 5.76
N ARG A 229 20.02 14.66 4.47
CA ARG A 229 20.53 13.52 3.69
C ARG A 229 19.63 12.28 3.77
N SER A 230 18.32 12.53 3.83
CA SER A 230 17.28 11.53 4.01
C SER A 230 16.06 11.89 3.16
N LEU A 231 15.08 10.99 3.13
CA LEU A 231 13.78 11.22 2.53
C LEU A 231 12.74 11.58 3.60
N PRO A 232 11.75 12.42 3.25
CA PRO A 232 10.67 12.77 4.16
C PRO A 232 9.72 11.58 4.39
N GLU A 233 8.89 11.70 5.42
CA GLU A 233 7.79 10.77 5.69
C GLU A 233 6.74 10.82 4.58
N LEU A 234 6.38 12.05 4.17
CA LEU A 234 5.37 12.32 3.17
C LEU A 234 5.61 13.67 2.50
N THR A 235 5.04 13.85 1.32
CA THR A 235 4.87 15.14 0.65
C THR A 235 3.39 15.51 0.56
N ASN A 236 3.13 16.81 0.42
CA ASN A 236 1.81 17.29 0.01
C ASN A 236 1.60 17.00 -1.48
N SER A 237 0.45 17.40 -2.02
CA SER A 237 0.04 17.06 -3.38
C SER A 237 1.09 17.44 -4.43
N LYS A 238 1.34 16.53 -5.37
CA LYS A 238 2.29 16.69 -6.48
C LYS A 238 3.71 16.96 -6.00
N GLY A 239 4.12 16.32 -4.90
CA GLY A 239 5.47 16.45 -4.33
C GLY A 239 5.75 17.80 -3.67
N GLN A 240 4.72 18.59 -3.34
CA GLN A 240 4.91 19.82 -2.57
C GLN A 240 5.49 19.50 -1.19
N VAL A 241 6.32 20.39 -0.67
CA VAL A 241 6.91 20.23 0.66
C VAL A 241 5.79 20.29 1.71
N CYS A 242 5.75 19.30 2.61
CA CYS A 242 4.90 19.34 3.78
C CYS A 242 5.71 19.75 5.01
N HIS A 243 5.42 20.92 5.58
CA HIS A 243 6.15 21.43 6.75
C HIS A 243 5.93 20.63 8.03
N HIS A 244 4.84 19.84 8.10
CA HIS A 244 4.53 18.96 9.22
C HIS A 244 5.11 17.55 9.06
N SER A 245 5.71 17.25 7.91
CA SER A 245 6.33 15.95 7.67
C SER A 245 7.66 15.82 8.40
N CYS A 246 7.94 14.64 8.98
CA CYS A 246 9.30 14.33 9.39
C CYS A 246 10.23 14.33 8.16
N PRO A 247 11.28 15.18 8.12
CA PRO A 247 12.10 15.32 6.92
C PRO A 247 13.13 14.18 6.74
N ALA A 248 13.26 13.31 7.75
CA ALA A 248 14.18 12.18 7.74
C ALA A 248 13.52 10.95 8.36
N GLN A 249 12.85 10.15 7.53
CA GLN A 249 12.01 9.07 8.03
C GLN A 249 12.56 7.68 7.69
N ALA A 250 12.64 6.81 8.71
CA ALA A 250 13.32 5.52 8.61
C ALA A 250 12.67 4.58 7.59
N TRP A 251 11.33 4.46 7.62
CA TRP A 251 10.62 3.58 6.68
C TRP A 251 10.71 4.04 5.23
N SER A 252 10.91 5.35 4.99
CA SER A 252 10.96 5.93 3.64
C SER A 252 12.24 5.48 2.94
N LEU A 253 13.33 5.37 3.69
CA LEU A 253 14.59 4.83 3.21
C LEU A 253 14.55 3.30 3.14
N ALA A 254 14.09 2.64 4.21
CA ALA A 254 14.17 1.19 4.34
C ALA A 254 13.45 0.46 3.19
N THR A 255 12.23 0.87 2.85
CA THR A 255 11.45 0.17 1.82
C THR A 255 12.00 0.40 0.41
N LEU A 256 12.62 1.56 0.16
CA LEU A 256 13.32 1.82 -1.10
C LEU A 256 14.63 1.03 -1.21
N LEU A 257 15.37 0.89 -0.11
CA LEU A 257 16.55 0.02 -0.05
C LEU A 257 16.17 -1.44 -0.32
N ASP A 258 15.06 -1.93 0.24
CA ASP A 258 14.53 -3.27 -0.05
C ASP A 258 14.22 -3.45 -1.55
N ALA A 259 13.60 -2.44 -2.17
CA ALA A 259 13.29 -2.47 -3.60
C ALA A 259 14.55 -2.50 -4.47
N VAL A 260 15.57 -1.70 -4.13
CA VAL A 260 16.87 -1.68 -4.83
C VAL A 260 17.62 -2.99 -4.62
N HIS A 261 17.60 -3.54 -3.39
CA HIS A 261 18.25 -4.81 -3.07
C HIS A 261 17.64 -5.96 -3.88
N THR A 262 16.31 -6.01 -3.96
CA THR A 262 15.57 -7.02 -4.74
C THR A 262 15.95 -6.92 -6.23
N ALA A 263 15.96 -5.71 -6.80
CA ALA A 263 16.37 -5.49 -8.19
C ALA A 263 17.82 -5.92 -8.47
N ALA A 264 18.75 -5.61 -7.55
CA ALA A 264 20.15 -5.99 -7.68
C ALA A 264 20.35 -7.52 -7.60
N GLY A 265 19.57 -8.21 -6.75
CA GLY A 265 19.56 -9.66 -6.65
C GLY A 265 19.06 -10.34 -7.93
N ALA A 266 17.99 -9.82 -8.54
CA ALA A 266 17.42 -10.35 -9.78
C ALA A 266 18.37 -10.25 -10.99
N ARG A 267 19.33 -9.30 -10.98
CA ARG A 267 20.32 -9.09 -12.04
C ARG A 267 21.54 -10.02 -11.96
N LYS A 268 21.71 -10.78 -10.88
CA LYS A 268 22.76 -11.80 -10.80
C LYS A 268 22.29 -13.06 -11.54
N PRO A 269 23.03 -13.56 -12.56
CA PRO A 269 22.69 -14.84 -13.15
C PRO A 269 22.79 -15.92 -12.06
N ARG A 270 21.78 -16.80 -12.01
CA ARG A 270 21.82 -18.03 -11.20
C ARG A 270 22.90 -18.96 -11.71
#